data_AF-A0A1G2Y766-F1
#
_entry.id   AF-A0A1G2Y766-F1
#
_cell.length_a   1.000
_cell.length_b   1.000
_cell.length_c   1.000
_cell.angle_alpha   90.00
_cell.angle_beta   90.00
_cell.angle_gamma   90.00
#
_symmetry.space_group_name_H-M   'P 1'
#
loop_
_entity.id
_entity.type
_entity.pdbx_description
1 polymer ?
#
loop_
_entity_poly.entity_id
_entity_poly.type
_entity_poly.pdbx_seq_one_letter_code
_entity_poly.pdbx_strand_id
1 'polypeptide(L)'
;MSNEHDNDEALPGSPDEPVAPDSTPLCPECLNPVKKGQFYCSNCGSDSAINPIATYMPFVRLKFEIGSVLKALYFYPALGLALVGIGYPMIGLLALPVVIINFIARPETRTRLNVITTIAVSALLLAFWAFAAR
;
A
#
# COMPACT_ATOMS: atom_id res chain seq x y z
N MET A 1 -29.37 -1.09 -57.98
CA MET A 1 -28.52 -2.18 -57.45
C MET A 1 -27.32 -1.45 -56.89
N SER A 2 -27.24 -1.17 -55.59
CA SER A 2 -27.35 -2.10 -54.47
C SER A 2 -27.96 -1.41 -53.24
N ASN A 3 -28.81 -2.12 -52.51
CA ASN A 3 -29.35 -1.73 -51.21
C ASN A 3 -28.33 -2.12 -50.14
N GLU A 4 -27.86 -1.17 -49.34
CA GLU A 4 -27.10 -1.43 -48.11
C GLU A 4 -28.03 -1.05 -46.96
N HIS A 5 -28.42 -2.06 -46.19
CA HIS A 5 -29.40 -1.98 -45.11
C HIS A 5 -28.61 -2.11 -43.81
N ASP A 6 -28.04 -1.00 -43.36
CA ASP A 6 -27.36 -0.90 -42.07
C ASP A 6 -28.42 -0.86 -40.97
N ASN A 7 -28.74 -2.03 -40.43
CA ASN A 7 -29.43 -2.18 -39.16
C ASN A 7 -28.41 -1.93 -38.04
N ASP A 8 -28.21 -0.66 -37.69
CA ASP A 8 -27.61 -0.26 -36.43
C ASP A 8 -28.61 -0.53 -35.30
N GLU A 9 -28.69 -1.79 -34.86
CA GLU A 9 -29.28 -2.13 -33.56
C GLU A 9 -28.44 -1.47 -32.48
N ALA A 10 -28.87 -0.26 -32.08
CA ALA A 10 -28.29 0.50 -30.99
C ALA A 10 -28.16 -0.38 -29.75
N LEU A 11 -26.92 -0.69 -29.38
CA LEU A 11 -26.57 -1.36 -28.14
C LEU A 11 -27.16 -0.54 -26.96
N PRO A 12 -28.08 -1.10 -26.14
CA PRO A 12 -28.59 -0.38 -24.99
C PRO A 12 -27.47 -0.23 -23.96
N GLY A 13 -26.96 0.99 -23.79
CA GLY A 13 -25.91 1.28 -22.81
C GLY A 13 -24.88 2.33 -23.20
N SER A 14 -25.24 3.36 -23.98
CA SER A 14 -24.38 4.53 -24.10
C SER A 14 -24.29 5.25 -22.75
N PRO A 15 -23.08 5.63 -22.26
CA PRO A 15 -22.87 6.23 -20.94
C PRO A 15 -23.55 7.59 -20.72
N ASP A 16 -24.22 8.12 -21.74
CA ASP A 16 -24.86 9.45 -21.73
C ASP A 16 -26.39 9.40 -21.62
N GLU A 17 -27.01 8.23 -21.43
CA GLU A 17 -28.45 8.19 -21.12
C GLU A 17 -28.70 8.72 -19.69
N PRO A 18 -29.54 9.75 -19.53
CA PRO A 18 -29.87 10.30 -18.22
C PRO A 18 -30.61 9.25 -17.40
N VAL A 19 -29.87 8.61 -16.50
CA VAL A 19 -30.40 7.67 -15.52
C VAL A 19 -31.54 8.35 -14.76
N ALA A 20 -32.73 7.74 -14.77
CA ALA A 20 -33.90 8.25 -14.06
C ALA A 20 -33.51 8.62 -12.61
N PRO A 21 -33.93 9.80 -12.11
CA PRO A 21 -33.46 10.35 -10.83
C PRO A 21 -33.69 9.39 -9.64
N ASP A 22 -34.66 8.49 -9.75
CA ASP A 22 -35.10 7.56 -8.70
C ASP A 22 -34.59 6.12 -8.85
N SER A 23 -33.67 5.83 -9.77
CA SER A 23 -33.12 4.48 -9.88
C SER A 23 -32.28 4.13 -8.64
N THR A 24 -32.60 3.03 -7.98
CA THR A 24 -31.81 2.51 -6.85
C THR A 24 -30.85 1.44 -7.37
N PRO A 25 -29.53 1.58 -7.20
CA PRO A 25 -28.59 0.57 -7.68
C PRO A 25 -28.79 -0.75 -6.92
N LEU A 26 -28.69 -1.87 -7.64
CA LEU A 26 -28.78 -3.21 -7.07
C LEU A 26 -27.39 -3.84 -7.00
N CYS A 27 -27.15 -4.67 -5.98
CA CYS A 27 -25.94 -5.48 -5.92
C CYS A 27 -25.96 -6.58 -7.01
N PRO A 28 -24.90 -6.75 -7.81
CA PRO A 28 -24.88 -7.78 -8.86
C PRO A 28 -24.89 -9.22 -8.33
N GLU A 29 -24.42 -9.45 -7.10
CA GLU A 29 -24.35 -10.79 -6.50
C GLU A 29 -25.67 -11.23 -5.86
N CYS A 30 -26.32 -10.34 -5.11
CA CYS A 30 -27.48 -10.69 -4.30
C CYS A 30 -28.75 -9.90 -4.64
N LEU A 31 -28.70 -9.04 -5.66
CA LEU A 31 -29.82 -8.26 -6.19
C LEU A 31 -30.56 -7.38 -5.17
N ASN A 32 -29.93 -7.11 -4.01
CA ASN A 32 -30.51 -6.26 -2.99
C ASN A 32 -30.26 -4.79 -3.31
N PRO A 33 -31.20 -3.89 -2.96
CA PRO A 33 -31.02 -2.47 -3.14
C PRO A 33 -29.87 -1.95 -2.28
N VAL A 34 -29.03 -1.13 -2.90
CA VAL A 34 -27.86 -0.52 -2.27
C VAL A 34 -28.01 1.00 -2.35
N LYS A 35 -27.48 1.72 -1.34
CA LYS A 35 -27.53 3.19 -1.37
C LYS A 35 -26.60 3.72 -2.47
N LYS A 36 -27.03 4.79 -3.16
CA LYS A 36 -26.16 5.52 -4.09
C LYS A 36 -24.89 5.99 -3.35
N GLY A 37 -23.72 5.73 -3.93
CA GLY A 37 -22.42 6.05 -3.33
C GLY A 37 -21.87 5.01 -2.35
N GLN A 38 -22.56 3.90 -2.13
CA GLN A 38 -22.05 2.79 -1.31
C GLN A 38 -21.18 1.86 -2.17
N PHE A 39 -19.99 1.53 -1.67
CA PHE A 39 -18.96 0.84 -2.46
C PHE A 39 -18.94 -0.68 -2.29
N TYR A 40 -19.65 -1.22 -1.30
CA TYR A 40 -19.75 -2.64 -1.00
C TYR A 40 -21.17 -2.98 -0.55
N CYS A 41 -21.59 -4.23 -0.75
CA CYS A 41 -22.91 -4.66 -0.32
C CYS A 41 -22.90 -5.06 1.16
N SER A 42 -23.68 -4.36 1.99
CA SER A 42 -23.80 -4.70 3.42
C SER A 42 -24.62 -5.98 3.69
N ASN A 43 -25.35 -6.51 2.69
CA ASN A 43 -26.18 -7.69 2.88
C ASN A 43 -25.42 -8.99 2.60
N CYS A 44 -24.73 -9.10 1.46
CA CYS A 44 -23.96 -10.29 1.10
C CYS A 44 -22.46 -10.17 1.38
N GLY A 45 -21.95 -8.99 1.72
CA GLY A 45 -20.52 -8.75 1.96
C GLY A 45 -19.66 -8.73 0.69
N SER A 46 -20.26 -8.64 -0.49
CA SER A 46 -19.53 -8.56 -1.75
C SER A 46 -18.84 -7.21 -1.93
N ASP A 47 -17.58 -7.28 -2.37
CA ASP A 47 -16.72 -6.16 -2.79
C ASP A 47 -16.79 -5.90 -4.31
N SER A 48 -17.67 -6.62 -5.04
CA SER A 48 -17.89 -6.40 -6.47
C SER A 48 -18.36 -4.96 -6.70
N ALA A 49 -17.77 -4.29 -7.71
CA ALA A 49 -18.10 -2.91 -8.02
C ALA A 49 -19.60 -2.76 -8.35
N ILE A 50 -20.35 -2.10 -7.46
CA ILE A 50 -21.79 -1.84 -7.64
C ILE A 50 -22.03 -0.84 -8.78
N ASN A 51 -21.03 -0.01 -9.09
CA ASN A 51 -21.05 0.90 -10.24
C ASN A 51 -19.96 0.49 -11.25
N PRO A 52 -20.34 0.03 -12.46
CA PRO A 52 -19.39 -0.38 -13.49
C PRO A 52 -18.56 0.79 -14.07
N ILE A 53 -18.99 2.05 -13.85
CA ILE A 53 -18.32 3.25 -14.35
C ILE A 53 -17.28 3.79 -13.36
N ALA A 54 -17.37 3.41 -12.09
CA ALA A 54 -16.36 3.78 -11.10
C ALA A 54 -15.14 2.86 -11.26
N THR A 55 -14.07 3.36 -11.88
CA THR A 55 -12.78 2.67 -11.93
C THR A 55 -12.25 2.51 -10.51
N TYR A 56 -12.47 1.36 -9.89
CA TYR A 56 -12.00 1.10 -8.54
C TYR A 56 -10.53 0.66 -8.57
N MET A 57 -9.71 1.23 -7.68
CA MET A 57 -8.45 0.60 -7.30
C MET A 57 -8.79 -0.57 -6.35
N PRO A 58 -8.37 -1.81 -6.65
CA PRO A 58 -8.63 -2.94 -5.77
C PRO A 58 -7.89 -2.78 -4.44
N PHE A 59 -8.59 -2.29 -3.42
CA PHE A 59 -8.09 -2.26 -2.03
C PHE A 59 -7.99 -3.65 -1.39
N VAL A 60 -8.32 -4.71 -2.14
CA VAL A 60 -8.37 -6.11 -1.66
C VAL A 60 -7.02 -6.55 -1.05
N ARG A 61 -5.89 -5.94 -1.45
CA ARG A 61 -4.57 -6.26 -0.88
C ARG A 61 -3.99 -5.23 0.11
N LEU A 62 -4.42 -3.97 0.06
CA LEU A 62 -3.87 -2.93 0.95
C LEU A 62 -4.33 -3.09 2.40
N LYS A 63 -5.51 -3.68 2.64
CA LYS A 63 -6.08 -3.83 3.99
C LYS A 63 -5.48 -4.97 4.82
N PHE A 64 -4.86 -5.97 4.19
CA PHE A 64 -4.44 -7.19 4.89
C PHE A 64 -2.95 -7.23 5.27
N GLU A 65 -2.04 -6.70 4.43
CA GLU A 65 -0.61 -6.79 4.75
C GLU A 65 -0.18 -5.76 5.81
N ILE A 66 -0.47 -4.48 5.60
CA ILE A 66 -0.11 -3.43 6.57
C ILE A 66 -0.93 -3.57 7.86
N GLY A 67 -2.20 -3.99 7.74
CA GLY A 67 -3.10 -4.20 8.87
C GLY A 67 -2.65 -5.34 9.78
N SER A 68 -2.06 -6.42 9.25
CA SER A 68 -1.64 -7.56 10.06
C SER A 68 -0.45 -7.23 10.96
N VAL A 69 0.55 -6.50 10.44
CA VAL A 69 1.71 -6.05 11.22
C VAL A 69 1.29 -5.07 12.32
N LEU A 70 0.42 -4.11 11.98
CA LEU A 70 -0.09 -3.14 12.95
C LEU A 70 -0.97 -3.80 14.03
N LYS A 71 -1.77 -4.80 13.65
CA LYS A 71 -2.60 -5.57 14.58
C LYS A 71 -1.75 -6.46 15.50
N ALA A 72 -0.65 -7.03 15.00
CA ALA A 72 0.31 -7.77 15.82
C ALA A 72 1.01 -6.85 16.84
N LEU A 73 1.41 -5.65 16.43
CA LEU A 73 1.97 -4.62 17.32
C LEU A 73 0.96 -4.17 18.39
N TYR A 74 -0.32 -4.06 18.03
CA TYR A 74 -1.40 -3.72 18.96
C TYR A 74 -1.68 -4.84 19.97
N PHE A 75 -1.65 -6.10 19.55
CA PHE A 75 -1.94 -7.25 20.40
C PHE A 75 -0.76 -7.60 21.34
N TYR A 76 0.48 -7.26 20.94
CA TYR A 76 1.69 -7.49 21.72
C TYR A 76 2.47 -6.18 21.96
N PRO A 77 1.95 -5.28 22.81
CA PRO A 77 2.56 -3.96 23.03
C PRO A 77 3.98 -4.05 23.60
N ALA A 78 4.27 -5.08 24.42
CA ALA A 78 5.60 -5.32 24.96
C ALA A 78 6.63 -5.66 23.87
N LEU A 79 6.24 -6.47 22.87
CA LEU A 79 7.09 -6.79 21.72
C LEU A 79 7.33 -5.53 20.88
N GLY A 80 6.29 -4.73 20.65
CA GLY A 80 6.39 -3.46 19.94
C GLY A 80 7.35 -2.48 20.62
N LEU A 81 7.22 -2.31 21.94
CA LEU A 81 8.11 -1.47 22.73
C LEU A 81 9.55 -2.00 22.75
N ALA A 82 9.76 -3.32 22.78
CA ALA A 82 11.09 -3.90 22.69
C ALA A 82 11.73 -3.66 21.31
N LEU A 83 10.97 -3.83 20.22
CA LEU A 83 11.45 -3.57 18.87
C LEU A 83 11.77 -2.09 18.63
N VAL A 84 10.95 -1.18 19.14
CA VAL A 84 11.23 0.26 19.08
C VAL A 84 12.42 0.60 19.97
N GLY A 85 12.44 0.08 21.21
CA GLY A 85 13.47 0.38 22.20
C GLY A 85 14.86 -0.13 21.83
N ILE A 86 14.97 -1.27 21.15
CA ILE A 86 16.24 -1.87 20.70
C ILE A 86 16.56 -1.45 19.26
N GLY A 87 15.56 -1.46 18.38
CA GLY A 87 15.75 -1.16 16.96
C GLY A 87 16.09 0.30 16.71
N TYR A 88 15.43 1.23 17.40
CA TYR A 88 15.67 2.67 17.21
C TYR A 88 17.10 3.10 17.55
N PRO A 89 17.71 2.73 18.70
CA PRO A 89 19.10 3.11 18.98
C PRO A 89 20.08 2.44 18.01
N MET A 90 19.82 1.21 17.55
CA MET A 90 20.67 0.56 16.55
C MET A 90 20.62 1.29 15.20
N ILE A 91 19.43 1.65 14.72
CA ILE A 91 19.28 2.43 13.48
C ILE A 91 19.94 3.80 13.64
N GLY A 92 19.75 4.47 14.78
CA GLY A 92 20.40 5.73 15.09
C GLY A 92 21.93 5.62 15.06
N LEU A 93 22.50 4.60 15.69
CA LEU A 93 23.93 4.37 15.73
C LEU A 93 24.54 4.16 14.33
N LEU A 94 23.79 3.51 13.43
CA LEU A 94 24.21 3.26 12.05
C LEU A 94 23.99 4.48 11.14
N ALA A 95 22.87 5.18 11.29
CA ALA A 95 22.48 6.29 10.43
C ALA A 95 23.20 7.61 10.79
N LEU A 96 23.47 7.84 12.08
CA LEU A 96 24.11 9.05 12.59
C LEU A 96 25.46 9.37 11.92
N PRO A 97 26.43 8.45 11.78
CA PRO A 97 27.67 8.74 11.08
C PRO A 97 27.42 9.13 9.61
N VAL A 98 26.47 8.48 8.93
CA VAL A 98 26.13 8.81 7.53
C VAL A 98 25.55 10.22 7.41
N VAL A 99 24.66 10.60 8.33
CA VAL A 99 24.06 11.94 8.37
C VAL A 99 25.12 13.00 8.67
N ILE A 100 26.00 12.76 9.64
CA ILE A 100 27.09 13.69 9.99
C ILE A 100 28.04 13.90 8.80
N ILE A 101 28.41 12.84 8.09
CA ILE A 101 29.26 12.94 6.90
C ILE A 101 28.56 13.73 5.80
N ASN A 102 27.27 13.49 5.57
CA ASN A 102 26.51 14.24 4.58
C ASN A 102 26.41 15.73 4.93
N PHE A 103 26.34 16.06 6.22
CA PHE A 103 26.23 17.43 6.69
C PHE A 103 27.57 18.20 6.64
N ILE A 104 28.70 17.53 6.91
CA ILE A 104 30.01 18.19 7.09
C ILE A 104 30.93 18.04 5.86
N ALA A 105 30.84 16.95 5.10
CA ALA A 105 31.83 16.63 4.08
C ALA A 105 31.62 17.41 2.77
N ARG A 106 32.72 17.98 2.26
CA ARG A 106 32.78 18.51 0.89
C ARG A 106 32.49 17.37 -0.12
N PRO A 107 31.87 17.67 -1.27
CA PRO A 107 31.43 16.64 -2.23
C PRO A 107 32.58 15.75 -2.73
N GLU A 108 33.80 16.28 -2.81
CA GLU A 108 34.98 15.55 -3.28
C GLU A 108 35.49 14.48 -2.29
N THR A 109 35.34 14.70 -0.97
CA THR A 109 35.78 13.75 0.06
C THR A 109 34.68 12.79 0.51
N ARG A 110 33.43 13.05 0.12
CA ARG A 110 32.24 12.30 0.57
C ARG A 110 32.28 10.81 0.20
N THR A 111 32.73 10.48 -1.01
CA THR A 111 32.78 9.07 -1.46
C THR A 111 33.79 8.26 -0.66
N ARG A 112 34.97 8.84 -0.37
CA ARG A 112 36.01 8.16 0.42
C ARG A 112 35.56 7.95 1.87
N LEU A 113 34.95 8.95 2.50
CA LEU A 113 34.44 8.82 3.87
C LEU A 113 33.29 7.82 3.98
N ASN A 114 32.36 7.80 3.02
CA ASN A 114 31.27 6.83 3.01
C ASN A 114 31.81 5.39 2.92
N VAL A 115 32.77 5.13 2.03
CA VAL A 115 33.38 3.80 1.93
C VAL A 115 34.06 3.41 3.25
N ILE A 116 34.89 4.28 3.83
CA ILE A 116 35.60 4.00 5.09
C ILE A 116 34.62 3.71 6.23
N THR A 117 33.57 4.53 6.37
CA THR A 117 32.57 4.34 7.44
C THR A 117 31.74 3.08 7.26
N THR A 118 31.34 2.74 6.02
CA THR A 118 30.66 1.46 5.76
C THR A 118 31.54 0.26 6.12
N ILE A 119 32.84 0.29 5.78
CA ILE A 119 33.79 -0.77 6.14
C ILE A 119 33.91 -0.87 7.67
N ALA A 120 34.12 0.26 8.36
CA ALA A 120 34.28 0.29 9.82
C ALA A 120 33.03 -0.25 10.55
N VAL A 121 31.84 0.16 10.11
CA VAL A 121 30.57 -0.32 10.67
C VAL A 121 30.39 -1.82 10.41
N SER A 122 30.67 -2.29 9.19
CA SER A 122 30.56 -3.72 8.87
C SER A 122 31.52 -4.58 9.69
N ALA A 123 32.76 -4.11 9.91
CA ALA A 123 33.73 -4.80 10.75
C ALA A 123 33.28 -4.87 12.21
N LEU A 124 32.70 -3.78 12.75
CA LEU A 124 32.14 -3.76 14.10
C LEU A 124 30.98 -4.75 14.26
N LEU A 125 30.08 -4.81 13.28
CA LEU A 125 28.96 -5.77 13.29
C LEU A 125 29.45 -7.22 13.24
N LEU A 126 30.47 -7.52 12.43
CA LEU A 126 31.08 -8.85 12.38
C LEU A 126 31.77 -9.23 13.69
N ALA A 127 32.50 -8.29 14.31
CA ALA A 127 33.14 -8.51 15.60
C ALA A 127 32.11 -8.76 16.72
N PHE A 128 31.01 -7.99 16.72
CA PHE A 128 29.91 -8.18 17.65
C PHE A 128 29.26 -9.56 17.49
N TRP A 129 28.99 -9.99 16.24
CA TRP A 129 28.46 -11.32 15.95
C TRP A 129 29.41 -12.45 16.39
N ALA A 130 30.70 -12.31 16.12
CA ALA A 130 31.71 -13.29 16.53
C ALA A 130 31.82 -13.42 18.05
N PHE A 131 31.61 -12.31 18.78
CA PHE A 131 31.57 -12.31 20.24
C PHE A 131 30.28 -12.94 20.78
N ALA A 132 29.12 -12.64 20.19
CA ALA A 132 27.84 -13.17 20.62
C ALA A 132 27.67 -14.69 20.36
N ALA A 133 28.43 -15.25 19.40
CA ALA A 133 28.39 -16.66 19.05
C ALA A 133 29.29 -17.55 19.93
N ARG A 134 30.04 -16.97 20.87
CA ARG A 134 30.99 -17.67 21.75
C ARG A 134 30.44 -17.81 23.15
#